data_AF-A0A3D2MR21-F1
#
_entry.id   AF-A0A3D2MR21-F1
#
_cell.length_a   1.000
_cell.length_b   1.000
_cell.length_c   1.000
_cell.angle_alpha   90.00
_cell.angle_beta   90.00
_cell.angle_gamma   90.00
#
_symmetry.space_group_name_H-M   'P 1'
#
loop_
_entity.id
_entity.type
_entity.pdbx_description
1 polymer ?
#
loop_
_entity_poly.entity_id
_entity_poly.type
_entity_poly.pdbx_seq_one_letter_code
_entity_poly.pdbx_strand_id
1 'polypeptide(L)'
;MGISSSAQNEGRLAASPTMDEREASFTSIVLSERSIIGLALLRIFVGYLWFQQLFWKLPPSFAGLYPYIVRETKYTFVPGYSYVLQHTFLLGCTSTHSAAGCTLFVPLAAGVWMAELVVSVSLLFGLFTRLGAILSIILALQLYVGLST
;
A
#
# COMPACT_ATOMS: atom_id res chain seq x y z
N MET A 1 -68.83 18.82 -23.51
CA MET A 1 -67.80 19.85 -23.81
C MET A 1 -66.51 19.09 -24.13
N GLY A 2 -65.84 19.16 -25.27
CA GLY A 2 -66.04 19.84 -26.54
C GLY A 2 -64.78 19.56 -27.40
N ILE A 3 -64.95 18.72 -28.43
CA ILE A 3 -64.43 18.86 -29.81
C ILE A 3 -62.90 19.03 -30.06
N SER A 4 -62.34 18.02 -30.77
CA SER A 4 -61.46 18.11 -31.97
C SER A 4 -60.01 18.63 -31.92
N SER A 5 -59.09 17.85 -32.51
CA SER A 5 -58.39 18.12 -33.80
C SER A 5 -57.12 17.24 -33.87
N SER A 6 -57.10 16.17 -34.68
CA SER A 6 -56.48 16.07 -36.03
C SER A 6 -54.95 16.30 -36.03
N ALA A 7 -54.08 15.57 -36.72
CA ALA A 7 -54.16 14.66 -37.85
C ALA A 7 -52.85 13.82 -37.86
N GLN A 8 -52.88 12.53 -38.20
CA GLN A 8 -52.45 12.00 -39.51
C GLN A 8 -50.91 11.87 -39.68
N ASN A 9 -50.38 10.65 -39.71
CA ASN A 9 -50.19 9.91 -40.97
C ASN A 9 -49.39 8.62 -40.74
N GLU A 10 -49.90 7.53 -41.29
CA GLU A 10 -49.22 6.24 -41.39
C GLU A 10 -48.11 6.26 -42.45
N GLY A 11 -47.04 5.53 -42.18
CA GLY A 11 -46.30 4.78 -43.19
C GLY A 11 -45.10 5.45 -43.85
N ARG A 12 -43.87 5.06 -43.45
CA ARG A 12 -42.88 4.41 -44.35
C ARG A 12 -41.54 4.11 -43.67
N LEU A 13 -41.17 2.83 -43.74
CA LEU A 13 -39.84 2.30 -44.09
C LEU A 13 -38.70 2.37 -43.05
N ALA A 14 -38.55 1.23 -42.37
CA ALA A 14 -37.30 0.44 -42.31
C ALA A 14 -35.98 1.16 -42.01
N ALA A 15 -35.50 1.02 -40.76
CA ALA A 15 -34.11 0.66 -40.46
C ALA A 15 -33.97 0.28 -38.96
N SER A 16 -33.79 -1.01 -38.70
CA SER A 16 -32.90 -1.48 -37.61
C SER A 16 -31.57 -1.81 -38.32
N PRO A 17 -30.35 -1.61 -37.76
CA PRO A 17 -30.03 -1.84 -36.34
C PRO A 17 -28.99 -0.90 -35.68
N THR A 18 -28.94 -0.99 -34.34
CA THR A 18 -27.75 -0.89 -33.44
C THR A 18 -26.74 0.24 -33.63
N MET A 19 -26.56 1.06 -32.58
CA MET A 19 -25.28 1.24 -31.86
C MET A 19 -25.44 2.32 -30.79
N ASP A 20 -24.78 2.11 -29.66
CA ASP A 20 -24.63 3.04 -28.53
C ASP A 20 -25.76 3.12 -27.51
N GLU A 21 -26.20 1.94 -27.05
CA GLU A 21 -26.36 1.64 -25.62
C GLU A 21 -25.02 1.76 -24.86
N ARG A 22 -24.28 2.85 -25.08
CA ARG A 22 -23.04 3.22 -24.38
C ARG A 22 -23.33 4.10 -23.17
N GLU A 23 -24.54 4.00 -22.61
CA GLU A 23 -24.69 4.16 -21.19
C GLU A 23 -23.93 3.00 -20.53
N ALA A 24 -22.63 3.22 -20.34
CA ALA A 24 -21.89 2.62 -19.25
C ALA A 24 -22.60 3.05 -17.97
N SER A 25 -23.72 2.38 -17.69
CA SER A 25 -24.37 2.34 -16.40
C SER A 25 -23.27 1.87 -15.47
N PHE A 26 -22.69 2.82 -14.74
CA PHE A 26 -21.83 2.58 -13.61
C PHE A 26 -22.68 1.80 -12.61
N THR A 27 -22.80 0.50 -12.83
CA THR A 27 -23.47 -0.40 -11.92
C THR A 27 -22.62 -0.35 -10.68
N SER A 28 -23.06 0.41 -9.69
CA SER A 28 -22.43 0.42 -8.39
C SER A 28 -22.47 -1.03 -7.92
N ILE A 29 -21.30 -1.67 -7.91
CA ILE A 29 -21.16 -3.03 -7.41
C ILE A 29 -21.42 -2.92 -5.91
N VAL A 30 -22.68 -3.12 -5.53
CA VAL A 30 -23.07 -3.19 -4.13
C VAL A 30 -22.55 -4.52 -3.63
N LEU A 31 -21.41 -4.50 -2.93
CA LEU A 31 -20.88 -5.69 -2.28
C LEU A 31 -21.93 -6.23 -1.30
N SER A 32 -22.17 -7.54 -1.36
CA SER A 32 -22.97 -8.23 -0.34
C SER A 32 -22.42 -7.93 1.05
N GLU A 33 -23.30 -7.80 2.04
CA GLU A 33 -22.95 -7.55 3.45
C GLU A 33 -21.86 -8.50 3.96
N ARG A 34 -21.94 -9.79 3.57
CA ARG A 34 -20.93 -10.81 3.89
C ARG A 34 -19.55 -10.49 3.32
N SER A 35 -19.49 -9.91 2.13
CA SER A 35 -18.24 -9.51 1.47
C SER A 35 -17.62 -8.30 2.16
N ILE A 36 -18.44 -7.33 2.59
CA ILE A 36 -17.98 -6.16 3.35
C ILE A 36 -17.38 -6.58 4.69
N ILE A 37 -18.08 -7.46 5.42
CA ILE A 37 -17.58 -8.02 6.68
C ILE A 37 -16.29 -8.81 6.45
N GLY A 38 -16.24 -9.64 5.40
CA GLY A 38 -15.03 -10.39 5.03
C GLY A 38 -13.82 -9.49 4.76
N LEU A 39 -14.00 -8.42 3.98
CA LEU A 39 -12.94 -7.44 3.72
C LEU A 39 -12.52 -6.68 4.97
N ALA A 40 -13.46 -6.32 5.85
CA ALA A 40 -13.15 -5.66 7.11
C ALA A 40 -12.31 -6.55 8.03
N LEU A 41 -12.67 -7.83 8.16
CA LEU A 41 -11.91 -8.80 8.95
C LEU A 41 -10.52 -9.05 8.37
N LEU A 42 -10.43 -9.22 7.04
CA LEU A 42 -9.15 -9.38 6.36
C LEU A 42 -8.26 -8.15 6.59
N ARG A 43 -8.83 -6.94 6.52
CA ARG A 43 -8.09 -5.70 6.78
C ARG A 43 -7.53 -5.65 8.21
N ILE A 44 -8.35 -5.99 9.20
CA ILE A 44 -7.93 -6.04 10.61
C ILE A 44 -6.84 -7.10 10.80
N PHE A 45 -7.01 -8.28 10.20
CA PHE A 45 -6.02 -9.35 10.24
C PHE A 45 -4.67 -8.92 9.66
N VAL A 46 -4.66 -8.34 8.45
CA VAL A 46 -3.43 -7.82 7.82
C VAL A 46 -2.83 -6.68 8.65
N GLY A 47 -3.66 -5.79 9.20
CA GLY A 47 -3.22 -4.73 10.11
C GLY A 47 -2.56 -5.24 11.39
N TYR A 48 -3.05 -6.38 11.91
CA TYR A 48 -2.47 -7.07 13.05
C TYR A 48 -1.14 -7.75 12.70
N LEU A 49 -1.02 -8.40 11.54
CA LEU A 49 0.25 -8.93 11.05
C LEU A 49 1.30 -7.82 10.88
N TRP A 50 0.88 -6.66 10.38
CA TRP A 50 1.75 -5.49 10.30
C TRP A 50 2.18 -5.00 11.68
N PHE A 51 1.26 -4.99 12.65
CA PHE A 51 1.57 -4.64 14.03
C PHE A 51 2.65 -5.55 14.64
N GLN A 52 2.58 -6.85 14.36
CA GLN A 52 3.56 -7.82 14.86
C GLN A 52 4.99 -7.55 14.34
N GLN A 53 5.12 -6.98 13.13
CA GLN A 53 6.41 -6.62 12.56
C GLN A 53 7.13 -5.51 13.32
N LEU A 54 6.43 -4.72 14.15
CA LEU A 54 7.08 -3.67 14.94
C LEU A 54 7.97 -4.25 16.04
N PHE A 55 7.67 -5.44 16.56
CA PHE A 55 8.34 -5.96 17.76
C PHE A 55 9.80 -6.32 17.53
N TRP A 56 10.18 -6.79 16.34
CA TRP A 56 11.59 -7.05 16.03
C TRP A 56 12.35 -5.79 15.59
N LYS A 57 11.63 -4.69 15.36
CA LYS A 57 12.16 -3.36 14.98
C LYS A 57 12.09 -2.33 16.11
N LEU A 58 11.91 -2.77 17.36
CA LEU A 58 11.71 -1.85 18.48
C LEU A 58 12.92 -0.91 18.69
N PRO A 59 12.67 0.40 18.91
CA PRO A 59 13.68 1.31 19.45
C PRO A 59 14.02 0.91 20.91
N PRO A 60 15.22 1.24 21.43
CA PRO A 60 16.26 2.10 20.83
C PRO A 60 17.35 1.35 20.06
N SER A 61 17.44 0.02 20.18
CA SER A 61 18.57 -0.76 19.64
C SER A 61 18.35 -1.29 18.23
N PHE A 62 17.10 -1.39 17.76
CA PHE A 62 16.75 -1.92 16.43
C PHE A 62 17.45 -3.25 16.11
N ALA A 63 17.58 -4.12 17.11
CA ALA A 63 18.43 -5.31 17.06
C ALA A 63 18.07 -6.30 15.93
N GLY A 64 16.79 -6.33 15.50
CA GLY A 64 16.36 -7.11 14.34
C GLY A 64 16.63 -6.43 13.00
N LEU A 65 16.37 -5.11 12.91
CA LEU A 65 16.49 -4.34 11.66
C LEU A 65 17.94 -4.08 11.24
N TYR A 66 18.82 -3.82 12.21
CA TYR A 66 20.23 -3.51 11.95
C TYR A 66 20.97 -4.62 11.18
N PRO A 67 20.99 -5.89 11.64
CA PRO A 67 21.65 -6.96 10.89
C PRO A 67 20.99 -7.22 9.53
N TYR A 68 19.70 -6.93 9.38
CA TYR A 68 19.02 -6.98 8.08
C TYR A 68 19.61 -5.96 7.10
N ILE A 69 19.71 -4.69 7.48
CA ILE A 69 20.29 -3.64 6.61
C ILE A 69 21.77 -3.90 6.30
N VAL A 70 22.54 -4.39 7.28
CA VAL A 70 23.93 -4.78 7.04
C VAL A 70 24.02 -5.89 5.98
N ARG A 71 23.09 -6.85 6.01
CA ARG A 71 23.02 -7.94 5.02
C ARG A 71 22.58 -7.42 3.64
N GLU A 72 21.62 -6.51 3.60
CA GLU A 72 21.16 -5.83 2.39
C GLU A 72 22.31 -5.09 1.68
N THR A 73 23.27 -4.53 2.41
CA THR A 73 24.45 -3.93 1.76
C THR A 73 25.36 -4.93 1.04
N LYS A 74 25.34 -6.21 1.44
CA LYS A 74 26.17 -7.28 0.86
C LYS A 74 25.47 -7.99 -0.30
N TYR A 75 24.16 -8.12 -0.21
CA TYR A 75 23.33 -8.90 -1.14
C TYR A 75 22.20 -8.04 -1.70
N THR A 76 22.48 -6.82 -2.15
CA THR A 76 21.48 -6.00 -2.86
C THR A 76 21.38 -6.42 -4.32
N PHE A 77 20.16 -6.50 -4.84
CA PHE A 77 19.91 -6.70 -6.27
C PHE A 77 20.27 -5.45 -7.10
N VAL A 78 20.06 -4.25 -6.54
CA VAL A 78 20.24 -2.98 -7.26
C VAL A 78 21.69 -2.49 -7.15
N PRO A 79 22.41 -2.32 -8.28
CA PRO A 79 23.77 -1.79 -8.25
C PRO A 79 23.77 -0.33 -7.79
N GLY A 80 24.70 0.03 -6.89
CA GLY A 80 24.84 1.37 -6.31
C GLY A 80 23.98 1.63 -5.06
N TYR A 81 22.96 0.81 -4.80
CA TYR A 81 22.14 0.95 -3.58
C TYR A 81 22.96 0.65 -2.30
N SER A 82 23.82 -0.37 -2.35
CA SER A 82 24.75 -0.71 -1.25
C SER A 82 25.69 0.43 -0.90
N TYR A 83 26.19 1.16 -1.90
CA TYR A 83 27.07 2.32 -1.69
C TYR A 83 26.34 3.41 -0.90
N VAL A 84 25.09 3.72 -1.27
CA VAL A 84 24.28 4.68 -0.51
C VAL A 84 24.11 4.20 0.93
N LEU A 85 23.70 2.95 1.15
CA LEU A 85 23.51 2.42 2.50
C LEU A 85 24.75 2.49 3.39
N GLN A 86 25.92 2.16 2.83
CA GLN A 86 27.18 2.15 3.58
C GLN A 86 27.69 3.57 3.88
N HIS A 87 27.57 4.48 2.91
CA HIS A 87 28.16 5.82 3.02
C HIS A 87 27.23 6.89 3.60
N THR A 88 25.91 6.67 3.63
CA THR A 88 24.98 7.61 4.28
C THR A 88 24.45 7.07 5.60
N PHE A 89 23.89 5.86 5.63
CA PHE A 89 23.16 5.36 6.80
C PHE A 89 24.05 4.63 7.81
N LEU A 90 25.02 3.85 7.34
CA LEU A 90 25.95 3.09 8.20
C LEU A 90 27.26 3.84 8.50
N LEU A 91 27.32 5.14 8.18
CA LEU A 91 28.52 5.93 8.40
C LEU A 91 28.75 6.16 9.91
N GLY A 92 29.93 5.75 10.39
CA GLY A 92 30.34 5.92 11.79
C GLY A 92 29.91 4.78 12.73
N CYS A 93 29.29 3.71 12.22
CA CYS A 93 28.96 2.55 13.05
C CYS A 93 30.22 1.93 13.67
N THR A 94 30.21 1.74 15.00
CA THR A 94 31.37 1.23 15.75
C THR A 94 31.40 -0.30 15.86
N SER A 95 30.33 -1.00 15.47
CA SER A 95 30.22 -2.46 15.55
C SER A 95 29.26 -3.02 14.51
N THR A 96 29.54 -4.22 13.99
CA THR A 96 28.74 -4.91 12.95
C THR A 96 27.49 -5.61 13.48
N HIS A 97 27.28 -5.60 14.81
CA HIS A 97 26.18 -6.27 15.49
C HIS A 97 25.26 -5.30 16.26
N SER A 98 25.59 -4.01 16.28
CA SER A 98 24.86 -3.01 17.03
C SER A 98 24.78 -1.72 16.24
N ALA A 99 23.60 -1.10 16.26
CA ALA A 99 23.36 0.22 15.69
C ALA A 99 24.04 1.37 16.48
N ALA A 100 24.73 1.06 17.58
CA ALA A 100 25.41 2.05 18.41
C ALA A 100 26.49 2.80 17.62
N GLY A 101 26.42 4.13 17.65
CA GLY A 101 27.38 5.03 16.97
C GLY A 101 27.07 5.34 15.51
N CYS A 102 26.09 4.66 14.89
CA CYS A 102 25.64 5.01 13.54
C CYS A 102 24.88 6.35 13.57
N THR A 103 25.30 7.33 12.77
CA THR A 103 24.75 8.69 12.81
C THR A 103 23.33 8.77 12.22
N LEU A 104 23.12 8.16 11.05
CA LEU A 104 21.88 8.27 10.27
C LEU A 104 21.01 7.00 10.26
N PHE A 105 21.54 5.87 10.74
CA PHE A 105 20.77 4.63 10.83
C PHE A 105 19.61 4.74 11.82
N VAL A 106 19.85 5.27 13.02
CA VAL A 106 18.83 5.37 14.09
C VAL A 106 17.59 6.18 13.66
N PRO A 107 17.71 7.38 13.06
CA PRO A 107 16.54 8.11 12.58
C PRO A 107 15.85 7.43 11.40
N LEU A 108 16.59 6.77 10.49
CA LEU A 108 15.99 5.98 9.41
C LEU A 108 15.18 4.81 9.97
N ALA A 109 15.76 4.05 10.90
CA ALA A 109 15.12 2.91 11.54
C ALA A 109 13.88 3.32 12.34
N ALA A 110 13.94 4.45 13.05
CA ALA A 110 12.80 5.04 13.71
C ALA A 110 11.71 5.47 12.72
N GLY A 111 12.10 6.03 11.57
CA GLY A 111 11.18 6.39 10.49
C GLY A 111 10.45 5.17 9.90
N VAL A 112 11.17 4.08 9.64
CA VAL A 112 10.59 2.81 9.17
C VAL A 112 9.63 2.25 10.21
N TRP A 113 10.02 2.21 11.49
CA TRP A 113 9.16 1.75 12.58
C TRP A 113 7.88 2.59 12.71
N MET A 114 8.00 3.93 12.64
CA MET A 114 6.86 4.84 12.67
C MET A 114 5.95 4.66 11.44
N ALA A 115 6.53 4.48 10.25
CA ALA A 115 5.76 4.22 9.04
C ALA A 115 4.97 2.91 9.17
N GLU A 116 5.57 1.85 9.72
CA GLU A 116 4.88 0.59 9.96
C GLU A 116 3.79 0.69 11.04
N LEU A 117 4.01 1.50 12.08
CA LEU A 117 2.99 1.83 13.06
C LEU A 117 1.80 2.52 12.40
N VAL A 118 2.07 3.54 11.58
CA VAL A 118 1.03 4.29 10.85
C VAL A 118 0.25 3.38 9.91
N VAL A 119 0.93 2.49 9.17
CA VAL A 119 0.27 1.51 8.31
C VAL A 119 -0.60 0.56 9.13
N SER A 120 -0.08 -0.01 10.22
CA SER A 120 -0.84 -0.90 11.10
C SER A 120 -2.10 -0.22 11.65
N VAL A 121 -1.98 0.99 12.19
CA VAL A 121 -3.12 1.77 12.71
C VAL A 121 -4.11 2.10 11.60
N SER A 122 -3.62 2.46 10.40
CA SER A 122 -4.48 2.73 9.24
C SER A 122 -5.30 1.50 8.81
N LEU A 123 -4.72 0.30 8.88
CA LEU A 123 -5.39 -0.96 8.54
C LEU A 123 -6.32 -1.45 9.65
N LEU A 124 -5.98 -1.26 10.93
CA LEU A 124 -6.87 -1.65 12.02
C LEU A 124 -8.12 -0.77 12.05
N PHE A 125 -7.94 0.56 12.07
CA PHE A 125 -9.05 1.50 12.23
C PHE A 125 -9.68 1.96 10.91
N GLY A 126 -8.96 1.88 9.79
CA GLY A 126 -9.50 2.24 8.47
C GLY A 126 -9.42 3.71 8.16
N LEU A 127 -8.56 4.40 8.91
CA LEU A 127 -8.28 5.82 8.74
C LEU A 127 -7.15 5.97 7.73
N PHE A 128 -7.20 7.00 6.90
CA PHE A 128 -6.13 7.34 5.95
C PHE A 128 -5.67 6.19 5.04
N THR A 129 -6.60 5.34 4.59
CA THR A 129 -6.30 4.09 3.85
C THR A 129 -5.44 4.29 2.60
N ARG A 130 -5.62 5.41 1.87
CA ARG A 130 -4.79 5.74 0.70
C ARG A 130 -3.34 6.03 1.06
N LEU A 131 -3.11 6.76 2.16
CA LEU A 131 -1.77 7.07 2.64
C LEU A 131 -1.09 5.79 3.18
N GLY A 132 -1.83 5.00 3.96
CA GLY A 132 -1.37 3.69 4.44
C GLY A 132 -0.99 2.75 3.28
N ALA A 133 -1.79 2.74 2.20
CA ALA A 133 -1.49 1.96 1.01
C ALA A 133 -0.18 2.41 0.33
N ILE A 134 0.02 3.72 0.13
CA ILE A 134 1.26 4.24 -0.48
C ILE A 134 2.48 3.89 0.38
N LEU A 135 2.41 4.09 1.70
CA LEU A 135 3.49 3.72 2.61
C LEU A 135 3.77 2.22 2.59
N SER A 136 2.73 1.38 2.57
CA SER A 136 2.88 -0.07 2.52
C SER A 136 3.59 -0.53 1.24
N ILE A 137 3.33 0.12 0.10
CA ILE A 137 3.99 -0.17 -1.18
C ILE A 137 5.47 0.23 -1.11
N ILE A 138 5.78 1.43 -0.58
CA ILE A 138 7.17 1.90 -0.46
C ILE A 138 7.99 0.95 0.42
N LEU A 139 7.43 0.52 1.57
CA LEU A 139 8.09 -0.41 2.48
C LEU A 139 8.24 -1.80 1.86
N ALA A 140 7.23 -2.29 1.14
CA ALA A 140 7.31 -3.56 0.43
C ALA A 140 8.39 -3.54 -0.67
N LEU A 141 8.55 -2.42 -1.38
CA LEU A 141 9.62 -2.24 -2.37
C LEU A 141 11.00 -2.25 -1.71
N GLN A 142 11.16 -1.60 -0.56
CA GLN A 142 12.43 -1.63 0.18
C GLN A 142 12.79 -3.05 0.61
N LEU A 143 11.81 -3.81 1.13
CA LEU A 143 12.02 -5.22 1.48
C LEU A 143 12.33 -6.08 0.24
N TYR A 144 11.66 -5.84 -0.89
CA TYR A 144 11.93 -6.55 -2.13
C TYR A 144 13.37 -6.33 -2.61
N VAL A 145 13.88 -5.10 -2.54
CA VAL A 145 15.27 -4.79 -2.90
C VAL A 145 16.26 -5.49 -1.97
N GLY A 146 15.97 -5.55 -0.66
CA GLY A 146 16.87 -6.12 0.34
C GLY A 146 16.81 -7.64 0.54
N LEU A 147 15.71 -8.31 0.14
CA LEU A 147 15.48 -9.74 0.37
C LEU A 147 15.48 -10.59 -0.91
N SER A 148 15.52 -10.00 -2.11
CA SER A 148 15.43 -10.71 -3.40
C SER A 148 16.74 -11.39 -3.86
N THR A 149 17.63 -11.72 -2.92
CA THR A 149 18.95 -12.31 -3.18
C THR A 149 19.15 -13.65 -2.50
#